data_AF-A0A351BEE9-F1
#
_entry.id   AF-A0A351BEE9-F1
#
_cell.length_a   1.000
_cell.length_b   1.000
_cell.length_c   1.000
_cell.angle_alpha   90.00
_cell.angle_beta   90.00
_cell.angle_gamma   90.00
#
_symmetry.space_group_name_H-M   'P 1'
#
loop_
_entity.id
_entity.type
_entity.pdbx_description
1 polymer ?
#
loop_
_entity_poly.entity_id
_entity_poly.type
_entity_poly.pdbx_seq_one_letter_code
_entity_poly.pdbx_strand_id
1 'polypeptide(L)' 'MLAQVTLIERYRASVLRREGRLLDSDSAALEWIARYAEHFPSPEHFCRHDVPAAAGDGRPQPSGRRRPSAASRSAA' A
#
# COMPACT_ATOMS: atom_id res chain seq x y z
N MET A 1 -7.35 -6.39 14.02
CA MET A 1 -7.40 -5.37 15.10
C MET A 1 -6.88 -5.90 16.46
N LEU A 2 -7.02 -7.21 16.78
CA LEU A 2 -6.55 -7.81 18.05
C LEU A 2 -5.06 -7.58 18.37
N ALA A 3 -4.19 -7.58 17.36
CA ALA A 3 -2.75 -7.41 17.57
C ALA A 3 -2.39 -6.08 18.28
N GLN A 4 -3.10 -4.99 17.98
CA GLN A 4 -2.84 -3.69 18.62
C GLN A 4 -3.33 -3.66 20.08
N VAL A 5 -4.46 -4.29 20.36
CA VAL A 5 -4.97 -4.42 21.74
C VAL A 5 -3.97 -5.20 22.59
N THR A 6 -3.43 -6.31 22.08
CA THR A 6 -2.40 -7.10 22.78
C THR A 6 -1.15 -6.27 23.08
N LEU A 7 -0.72 -5.40 22.17
CA LEU A 7 0.43 -4.52 22.38
C LEU A 7 0.16 -3.49 23.47
N ILE A 8 -1.02 -2.88 23.49
CA ILE A 8 -1.44 -1.92 24.53
C ILE A 8 -1.48 -2.62 25.89
N GLU A 9 -2.04 -3.83 25.99
CA GLU A 9 -2.05 -4.59 27.24
C GLU A 9 -0.65 -4.97 27.73
N ARG A 10 0.24 -5.33 26.80
CA ARG A 10 1.65 -5.61 27.13
C ARG A 10 2.37 -4.36 27.63
N TYR A 11 2.06 -3.20 27.05
CA TYR A 11 2.56 -1.90 27.49
C TYR A 11 2.08 -1.58 28.91
N ARG A 12 0.79 -1.74 29.20
CA ARG A 12 0.22 -1.56 30.55
C ARG A 12 0.95 -2.40 31.59
N ALA A 13 1.12 -3.68 31.32
CA ALA A 13 1.84 -4.58 32.21
C ALA A 13 3.33 -4.18 32.37
N SER A 14 3.95 -3.65 31.31
CA SER A 14 5.33 -3.16 31.35
C SER A 14 5.46 -1.91 32.22
N VAL A 15 4.56 -0.93 32.07
CA VAL A 15 4.53 0.30 32.88
C VAL A 15 4.31 -0.04 34.35
N LEU A 16 3.39 -0.95 34.66
CA LEU A 16 3.19 -1.40 36.03
C LEU A 16 4.46 -2.03 36.62
N ARG A 17 5.14 -2.91 35.87
CA ARG A 17 6.36 -3.57 36.35
C ARG A 17 7.56 -2.64 36.46
N ARG A 18 7.72 -1.68 35.55
CA ARG A 18 8.92 -0.83 35.45
C ARG A 18 8.79 0.48 36.22
N GLU A 19 7.59 1.05 36.24
CA GLU A 19 7.31 2.38 36.81
C GLU A 19 6.40 2.30 38.04
N GLY A 20 5.78 1.15 38.32
CA GLY A 20 4.82 1.00 39.44
C GLY A 20 3.49 1.72 39.21
N ARG A 21 3.28 2.30 38.03
CA ARG A 21 2.06 3.05 37.68
C ARG A 21 1.00 2.10 37.13
N LEU A 22 -0.21 2.22 37.66
CA LEU A 22 -1.38 1.53 37.14
C LEU A 22 -2.02 2.40 36.04
N LEU A 23 -2.17 1.84 34.84
CA LEU A 23 -2.88 2.48 33.74
C LEU A 23 -4.16 1.70 33.44
N ASP A 24 -5.29 2.41 33.30
CA ASP A 24 -6.48 1.87 32.67
C ASP A 24 -6.26 1.69 31.15
N SER A 25 -7.20 1.01 30.49
CA SER A 25 -7.08 0.67 29.06
C SER A 25 -7.04 1.90 28.16
N ASP A 26 -7.83 2.93 28.46
CA ASP A 26 -7.94 4.14 27.64
C ASP A 26 -6.69 5.01 27.79
N SER A 27 -6.24 5.23 29.03
CA SER A 27 -5.00 5.96 29.33
C SER A 27 -3.80 5.31 28.66
N ALA A 28 -3.72 3.98 28.68
CA ALA A 28 -2.65 3.25 28.03
C ALA A 28 -2.71 3.30 26.51
N ALA A 29 -3.90 3.27 25.92
CA ALA A 29 -4.08 3.42 24.48
C ALA A 29 -3.61 4.81 24.03
N LEU A 30 -4.01 5.88 24.73
CA LEU A 30 -3.59 7.24 24.42
C LEU A 30 -2.06 7.41 24.54
N GLU A 31 -1.47 6.90 25.62
CA GLU A 31 -0.02 7.01 25.82
C GLU A 31 0.76 6.15 24.80
N TRP A 32 0.25 4.97 24.47
CA TRP A 32 0.82 4.11 23.42
C TRP A 32 0.79 4.80 22.06
N ILE A 33 -0.35 5.39 21.68
CA ILE A 33 -0.49 6.14 20.42
C ILE A 33 0.49 7.32 20.43
N ALA A 34 0.50 8.14 21.48
CA ALA A 34 1.37 9.32 21.53
C ALA A 34 2.87 8.98 21.39
N ARG A 35 3.31 7.82 21.91
CA ARG A 35 4.72 7.40 21.87
C ARG A 35 5.11 6.64 20.61
N TYR A 36 4.18 5.85 20.05
CA TYR A 36 4.50 4.86 19.03
C TYR A 36 3.78 5.10 17.70
N ALA A 37 2.85 6.07 17.60
CA ALA A 37 2.14 6.41 16.36
C ALA A 37 3.09 6.71 15.19
N GLU A 38 4.22 7.37 15.45
CA GLU A 38 5.22 7.69 14.42
C GLU A 38 5.90 6.46 13.83
N HIS A 39 5.88 5.33 14.55
CA HIS A 39 6.44 4.06 14.08
C HIS A 39 5.42 3.24 13.29
N PHE A 40 4.16 3.68 13.21
CA PHE A 40 3.22 3.03 12.32
C PHE A 40 3.59 3.38 10.88
N PRO A 41 3.65 2.38 9.99
CA PRO A 41 3.86 2.65 8.58
C PRO A 41 2.79 3.63 8.10
N SER A 42 3.22 4.64 7.32
CA SER A 42 2.29 5.59 6.69
C SER A 42 1.20 4.81 5.94
N PRO A 43 -0.06 5.25 5.92
CA PRO A 43 -1.11 4.67 5.08
C PRO A 43 -0.67 4.44 3.62
N GLU A 44 0.24 5.27 3.12
CA GLU A 44 0.86 5.16 1.80
C GLU A 44 1.65 3.86 1.59
N HIS A 45 2.25 3.32 2.66
CA HIS A 45 2.97 2.04 2.65
C HIS A 45 2.01 0.86 2.49
N PHE A 46 0.76 0.98 2.96
CA PHE A 46 -0.26 -0.03 2.73
C PHE A 46 -0.84 0.05 1.30
N CYS A 47 -0.83 1.24 0.68
CA CYS A 47 -1.33 1.43 -0.68
C CYS A 47 -0.33 1.05 -1.79
N ARG A 48 0.97 0.89 -1.49
CA ARG A 48 2.00 0.71 -2.52
C ARG A 48 2.43 -0.75 -2.78
N HIS A 49 2.01 -1.75 -2.00
CA HIS A 49 2.68 -3.04 -2.11
C HIS A 49 2.13 -4.04 -3.15
N ASP A 50 0.92 -3.93 -3.70
CA ASP A 50 0.48 -4.91 -4.72
C ASP A 50 -0.41 -4.30 -5.79
N VAL A 51 0.15 -3.38 -6.59
CA VAL A 51 -0.23 -3.32 -8.00
C VAL A 51 1.05 -3.64 -8.78
N PRO A 52 1.20 -4.83 -9.36
CA PRO A 52 2.28 -5.05 -10.30
C PRO A 52 2.10 -4.01 -11.39
N ALA A 53 3.07 -3.11 -11.51
CA ALA A 53 3.15 -2.13 -12.58
C ALA A 53 2.78 -2.85 -13.87
N ALA A 54 1.72 -2.39 -14.52
CA ALA A 54 1.25 -2.93 -15.78
C ALA A 54 2.40 -2.92 -16.80
N ALA A 55 3.18 -4.00 -16.82
CA ALA A 55 4.14 -4.30 -17.85
C ALA A 55 3.34 -4.94 -18.98
N GLY A 56 2.86 -4.08 -19.88
CA GLY A 56 2.15 -4.54 -21.05
C GLY A 56 1.27 -3.46 -21.65
N ASP A 57 1.89 -2.39 -22.14
CA ASP A 57 1.36 -1.62 -23.27
C ASP A 57 1.35 -2.57 -24.49
N GLY A 58 0.48 -3.58 -24.44
CA GLY A 58 0.28 -4.55 -25.49
C GLY A 58 -0.68 -3.97 -26.49
N ARG A 59 -0.29 -2.87 -27.16
CA ARG A 59 -0.94 -2.51 -28.42
C ARG A 59 -0.72 -3.68 -29.38
N PRO A 60 -1.76 -4.40 -29.83
CA PRO A 60 -1.56 -5.36 -30.90
C PRO A 60 -1.14 -4.57 -32.13
N GLN A 61 0.10 -4.80 -32.56
CA GLN A 61 0.59 -4.32 -33.84
C GLN A 61 -0.29 -4.94 -34.93
N PRO A 62 -1.01 -4.17 -35.77
CA PRO A 62 -1.75 -4.75 -36.87
C PRO A 62 -0.75 -5.15 -37.96
N SER A 63 -0.27 -6.39 -37.86
CA SER A 63 0.49 -7.07 -38.89
C SER A 63 -0.34 -7.14 -40.18
N GLY A 64 0.11 -6.41 -41.19
CA GLY A 64 -0.05 -6.77 -42.59
C GLY A 64 -1.43 -6.59 -43.22
N ARG A 65 -1.70 -5.39 -43.74
CA ARG A 65 -2.55 -5.27 -44.94
C ARG A 65 -1.66 -5.05 -46.15
N ARG A 66 -1.17 -6.14 -46.75
CA ARG A 66 -0.76 -6.13 -48.15
C ARG A 66 -1.98 -5.72 -48.98
N ARG A 67 -1.88 -4.63 -49.73
CA ARG A 67 -2.64 -4.47 -50.98
C ARG A 67 -1.65 -4.07 -52.09
N PRO A 68 -1.80 -4.66 -53.28
CA PRO A 68 -0.76 -4.69 -54.31
C PRO A 68 -0.59 -3.37 -55.07
N SER A 69 0.57 -3.30 -55.72
CA SER A 69 1.09 -2.26 -56.61
C SER A 69 0.15 -1.78 -57.70
N ALA A 70 0.33 -0.48 -57.98
CA ALA A 70 0.16 0.29 -59.20
C ALA A 70 -0.26 -0.42 -60.51
N ALA A 71 -1.29 0.13 -61.14
CA ALA A 71 -1.39 0.41 -62.58
C ALA A 71 -2.55 1.43 -62.74
N SER A 72 -2.60 2.42 -63.63
CA SER A 72 -1.66 3.11 -64.51
C SER A 72 -2.46 4.34 -64.98
N ARG A 73 -1.78 5.46 -65.22
CA ARG A 73 -2.40 6.67 -65.80
C ARG A 73 -2.64 6.47 -67.30
N SER A 74 -3.75 7.00 -67.83
CA SER A 74 -3.90 7.66 -69.15
C SER A 74 -5.38 8.06 -69.28
N ALA A 75 -5.72 9.34 -69.24
CA ALA A 75 -5.68 10.33 -70.33
C ALA A 75 -6.86 10.16 -71.30
N ALA A 76 -7.70 11.20 -71.32
CA ALA A 76 -8.79 11.42 -72.26
C ALA A 76 -8.25 11.97 -73.58
#